data_AF-A0A920QY91-F1
#
_entry.id   AF-A0A920QY91-F1
#
_cell.length_a   1.000
_cell.length_b   1.000
_cell.length_c   1.000
_cell.angle_alpha   90.00
_cell.angle_beta   90.00
_cell.angle_gamma   90.00
#
_symmetry.space_group_name_H-M   'P 1'
#
loop_
_entity.id
_entity.type
_entity.pdbx_description
1 polymer ?
#
loop_
_entity_poly.entity_id
_entity_poly.type
_entity_poly.pdbx_seq_one_letter_code
_entity_poly.pdbx_strand_id
1 'polypeptide(L)'
;MINHFNLRNTLLKKAENTISILLFKIGITANMLTLLGFLLAIVAGAFIVFDYLVLGSIFLLISSIFDMLDGAMARISKTTSLFGAFLDSTLDRISEFLIFSSILIYYLINDSNNIIPIILCITSFGNKFSS
;
A
#
# COMPACT_ATOMS: atom_id res chain seq x y z
N MET A 1 -18.50 -2.43 30.21
CA MET A 1 -17.36 -1.54 29.93
C MET A 1 -17.04 -1.63 28.45
N ILE A 2 -17.48 -0.67 27.63
CA ILE A 2 -17.20 -0.67 26.18
C ILE A 2 -15.71 -0.36 26.04
N ASN A 3 -14.91 -1.33 25.60
CA ASN A 3 -13.49 -1.10 25.33
C ASN A 3 -13.37 -0.06 24.21
N HIS A 4 -12.77 1.10 24.50
CA HIS A 4 -12.50 2.14 23.50
C HIS A 4 -11.75 1.60 22.27
N PHE A 5 -10.96 0.53 22.46
CA PHE A 5 -10.28 -0.21 21.39
C PHE A 5 -11.25 -0.90 20.41
N ASN A 6 -12.30 -1.55 20.93
CA ASN A 6 -13.33 -2.21 20.10
C ASN A 6 -14.22 -1.19 19.39
N LEU A 7 -14.44 -0.01 19.99
CA LEU A 7 -15.20 1.06 19.38
C LEU A 7 -14.48 1.68 18.19
N ARG A 8 -13.17 1.96 18.31
CA ARG A 8 -12.37 2.48 17.19
C ARG A 8 -12.36 1.52 16.00
N ASN A 9 -12.12 0.23 16.26
CA ASN A 9 -12.02 -0.76 15.18
C ASN A 9 -13.37 -1.03 14.49
N THR A 10 -14.49 -0.92 15.22
CA THR A 10 -15.83 -1.02 14.60
C THR A 10 -16.19 0.21 13.78
N LEU A 11 -15.82 1.42 14.24
CA LEU A 11 -16.02 2.65 13.48
C LEU A 11 -15.17 2.69 12.19
N LEU A 12 -13.90 2.29 12.27
CA LEU A 12 -13.01 2.23 11.11
C LEU A 12 -13.52 1.24 10.06
N LYS A 13 -13.87 0.00 10.47
CA LYS A 13 -14.47 -0.98 9.57
C LYS A 13 -15.79 -0.51 8.98
N LYS A 14 -16.59 0.23 9.74
CA LYS A 14 -17.86 0.78 9.26
C LYS A 14 -17.64 1.88 8.21
N ALA A 15 -16.67 2.76 8.43
CA ALA A 15 -16.29 3.80 7.46
C ALA A 15 -15.73 3.18 6.18
N GLU A 16 -14.77 2.26 6.31
CA GLU A 16 -14.18 1.48 5.22
C GLU A 16 -15.26 0.78 4.39
N ASN A 17 -16.15 0.03 5.03
CA ASN A 17 -17.25 -0.65 4.33
C ASN A 17 -18.21 0.33 3.64
N THR A 18 -18.50 1.49 4.25
CA THR A 18 -19.39 2.49 3.65
C THR A 18 -18.80 3.06 2.36
N ILE A 19 -17.50 3.38 2.39
CA ILE A 19 -16.76 3.90 1.23
C ILE A 19 -16.71 2.83 0.13
N SER A 20 -16.34 1.59 0.47
CA SER A 20 -16.27 0.49 -0.50
C SER A 20 -17.63 0.16 -1.12
N ILE A 21 -18.74 0.21 -0.35
CA ILE A 21 -20.10 0.05 -0.90
C ILE A 21 -20.45 1.18 -1.89
N LEU A 22 -20.04 2.43 -1.59
CA LEU A 22 -20.28 3.56 -2.48
C LEU A 22 -19.50 3.38 -3.80
N LEU A 23 -18.22 3.02 -3.72
CA LEU A 23 -17.36 2.76 -4.87
C LEU A 23 -17.91 1.61 -5.73
N PHE A 24 -18.38 0.53 -5.10
CA PHE A 24 -19.02 -0.58 -5.80
C PHE A 24 -20.25 -0.15 -6.60
N LYS A 25 -21.10 0.70 -6.02
CA LYS A 25 -22.31 1.22 -6.69
C LYS A 25 -21.99 2.07 -7.92
N ILE A 26 -20.82 2.69 -7.95
CA ILE A 26 -20.33 3.51 -9.07
C ILE A 26 -19.63 2.61 -10.14
N GLY A 27 -19.51 1.31 -9.89
CA GLY A 27 -18.90 0.35 -10.82
C GLY A 27 -17.38 0.24 -10.71
N ILE A 28 -16.77 0.82 -9.66
CA ILE A 28 -15.34 0.67 -9.39
C ILE A 28 -15.09 -0.72 -8.83
N THR A 29 -14.13 -1.43 -9.42
CA THR A 29 -13.73 -2.79 -9.03
C THR A 29 -12.51 -2.77 -8.10
N ALA A 30 -12.31 -3.83 -7.31
CA ALA A 30 -11.12 -3.97 -6.46
C ALA A 30 -9.82 -3.83 -7.28
N ASN A 31 -9.71 -4.51 -8.43
CA ASN A 31 -8.55 -4.44 -9.31
C ASN A 31 -8.21 -3.01 -9.78
N MET A 32 -9.21 -2.13 -9.95
CA MET A 32 -8.98 -0.73 -10.31
C MET A 32 -8.35 0.05 -9.15
N LEU A 33 -8.77 -0.22 -7.91
CA LEU A 33 -8.20 0.38 -6.72
C LEU A 33 -6.76 -0.10 -6.50
N THR A 34 -6.50 -1.40 -6.67
CA THR A 34 -5.14 -1.98 -6.62
C THR A 34 -4.22 -1.35 -7.65
N LEU A 35 -4.68 -1.20 -8.90
CA LEU A 35 -3.90 -0.56 -9.95
C LEU A 35 -3.62 0.91 -9.64
N LEU A 36 -4.61 1.62 -9.08
CA LEU A 36 -4.44 3.03 -8.71
C LEU A 36 -3.47 3.19 -7.54
N GLY A 37 -3.55 2.32 -6.52
CA GLY A 37 -2.57 2.25 -5.44
C GLY A 37 -1.16 2.01 -5.99
N PHE A 38 -0.99 1.02 -6.85
CA PHE A 38 0.28 0.73 -7.51
C PHE A 38 0.86 1.95 -8.26
N LEU A 39 0.04 2.67 -9.03
CA LEU A 39 0.48 3.89 -9.73
C LEU A 39 0.91 4.99 -8.75
N LEU A 40 0.20 5.16 -7.63
CA LEU A 40 0.57 6.11 -6.59
C LEU A 40 1.88 5.72 -5.90
N ALA A 41 2.15 4.43 -5.71
CA ALA A 41 3.44 3.94 -5.21
C ALA A 41 4.58 4.25 -6.18
N ILE A 42 4.38 4.12 -7.49
CA ILE A 42 5.36 4.53 -8.51
C ILE A 42 5.66 6.04 -8.39
N VAL A 43 4.62 6.87 -8.30
CA VAL A 43 4.75 8.33 -8.17
C VAL A 43 5.46 8.69 -6.86
N ALA A 44 5.14 8.00 -5.76
CA ALA A 44 5.81 8.17 -4.48
C ALA A 44 7.31 7.87 -4.58
N GLY A 45 7.67 6.74 -5.20
CA GLY A 45 9.06 6.35 -5.43
C GLY A 45 9.83 7.37 -6.26
N ALA A 46 9.22 7.90 -7.33
CA ALA A 46 9.81 8.96 -8.14
C ALA A 46 10.11 10.21 -7.31
N PHE A 47 9.16 10.68 -6.50
CA PHE A 47 9.39 11.84 -5.62
C PHE A 47 10.48 11.58 -4.57
N ILE A 48 10.57 10.37 -4.02
CA ILE A 48 11.64 9.99 -3.10
C ILE A 48 13.00 10.11 -3.78
N VAL A 49 13.15 9.58 -5.00
CA VAL A 49 14.42 9.65 -5.76
C VAL A 49 14.85 11.09 -6.06
N PHE A 50 13.89 11.98 -6.33
CA PHE A 50 14.15 13.40 -6.61
C PHE A 50 14.25 14.29 -5.36
N ASP A 51 14.49 13.73 -4.16
CA ASP A 51 14.64 14.47 -2.90
C ASP A 51 13.35 15.22 -2.44
N TYR A 52 12.20 14.86 -2.98
CA TYR A 52 10.89 15.36 -2.52
C TYR A 52 10.28 14.41 -1.48
N LEU A 53 11.02 14.13 -0.39
CA LEU A 53 10.64 13.10 0.60
C LEU A 53 9.26 13.31 1.22
N VAL A 54 8.88 14.55 1.55
CA VAL A 54 7.56 14.87 2.11
C VAL A 54 6.45 14.51 1.12
N LEU A 55 6.62 14.90 -0.14
CA LEU A 55 5.62 14.64 -1.18
C LEU A 55 5.54 13.16 -1.49
N GLY A 56 6.69 12.49 -1.63
CA GLY A 56 6.76 11.04 -1.78
C GLY A 56 6.07 10.29 -0.64
N SER A 57 6.26 10.74 0.60
CA SER A 57 5.58 10.17 1.77
C SER A 57 4.07 10.37 1.74
N ILE A 58 3.59 11.54 1.29
CA ILE A 58 2.14 11.80 1.12
C ILE A 58 1.55 10.84 0.08
N PHE A 59 2.19 10.69 -1.09
CA PHE A 59 1.72 9.76 -2.12
C PHE A 59 1.75 8.31 -1.66
N LEU A 60 2.77 7.91 -0.89
CA LEU A 60 2.86 6.59 -0.28
C LEU A 60 1.69 6.34 0.68
N LEU A 61 1.38 7.29 1.57
CA LEU A 61 0.23 7.18 2.48
C LEU A 61 -1.09 7.07 1.74
N ILE A 62 -1.27 7.86 0.68
CA ILE A 62 -2.47 7.78 -0.16
C ILE A 62 -2.55 6.40 -0.81
N SER A 63 -1.46 5.88 -1.38
CA SER A 63 -1.38 4.52 -1.94
C SER A 63 -1.83 3.47 -0.92
N SER A 64 -1.35 3.53 0.33
CA SER A 64 -1.75 2.59 1.38
C SER A 64 -3.24 2.67 1.73
N ILE A 65 -3.88 3.83 1.58
CA ILE A 65 -5.33 3.94 1.77
C ILE A 65 -6.08 3.20 0.65
N PHE A 66 -5.63 3.29 -0.60
CA PHE A 66 -6.24 2.57 -1.72
C PHE A 66 -6.13 1.05 -1.57
N ASP A 67 -4.99 0.57 -1.11
CA ASP A 67 -4.74 -0.84 -0.76
C ASP A 67 -5.69 -1.33 0.35
N MET A 68 -5.90 -0.53 1.39
CA MET A 68 -6.90 -0.90 2.41
C MET A 68 -8.32 -0.97 1.84
N LEU A 69 -8.66 -0.05 0.91
CA LEU A 69 -9.99 0.02 0.31
C LEU A 69 -10.25 -1.12 -0.67
N ASP A 70 -9.24 -1.57 -1.44
CA ASP A 70 -9.40 -2.66 -2.40
C ASP A 70 -9.67 -4.01 -1.70
N GLY A 71 -9.02 -4.27 -0.57
CA GLY A 71 -9.22 -5.45 0.24
C GLY A 71 -10.61 -5.46 0.87
N ALA A 72 -11.12 -4.31 1.32
CA ALA A 72 -12.51 -4.19 1.74
C ALA A 72 -13.49 -4.37 0.59
N MET A 73 -13.17 -3.80 -0.56
CA MET A 73 -13.98 -3.87 -1.76
C MET A 73 -14.15 -5.32 -2.23
N ALA A 74 -13.07 -6.10 -2.27
CA ALA A 74 -13.08 -7.52 -2.61
C ALA A 74 -13.93 -8.37 -1.65
N ARG A 75 -13.94 -8.02 -0.35
CA ARG A 75 -14.79 -8.69 0.66
C ARG A 75 -16.28 -8.41 0.44
N ILE A 76 -16.63 -7.18 0.08
CA ILE A 76 -18.03 -6.74 -0.08
C ILE A 76 -18.62 -7.26 -1.40
N SER A 77 -17.86 -7.16 -2.49
CA SER A 77 -18.34 -7.57 -3.82
C SER A 77 -18.45 -9.10 -3.98
N LYS A 78 -17.86 -9.88 -3.06
CA LYS A 78 -17.67 -11.34 -3.20
C LYS A 78 -16.98 -11.73 -4.51
N THR A 79 -16.29 -10.81 -5.17
CA THR A 79 -15.58 -11.05 -6.43
C THR A 79 -14.17 -11.58 -6.20
N THR A 80 -13.95 -12.31 -5.10
CA THR A 80 -12.67 -12.95 -4.79
C THR A 80 -12.40 -14.01 -5.85
N SER A 81 -11.51 -13.71 -6.79
CA SER A 81 -11.02 -14.64 -7.80
C SER A 81 -9.58 -15.02 -7.48
N LEU A 82 -9.19 -16.25 -7.83
CA LEU A 82 -7.81 -16.73 -7.63
C LEU A 82 -6.80 -15.82 -8.35
N PHE A 83 -7.16 -15.36 -9.55
CA PHE A 83 -6.35 -14.44 -10.34
C PHE A 83 -6.24 -13.06 -9.69
N GLY A 84 -7.34 -12.50 -9.19
CA GLY A 84 -7.33 -11.21 -8.50
C GLY A 84 -6.46 -11.24 -7.24
N ALA A 85 -6.59 -12.28 -6.42
CA ALA A 85 -5.74 -12.46 -5.24
C ALA A 85 -4.25 -12.62 -5.59
N PHE A 86 -3.94 -13.32 -6.68
CA PHE A 86 -2.57 -13.43 -7.18
C PHE A 86 -2.03 -12.08 -7.67
N LEU A 87 -2.83 -11.32 -8.42
CA LEU A 87 -2.46 -10.01 -8.95
C LEU A 87 -2.18 -9.02 -7.82
N ASP A 88 -3.09 -8.94 -6.85
CA ASP A 88 -2.99 -8.13 -5.62
C ASP A 88 -1.68 -8.41 -4.87
N SER A 89 -1.46 -9.67 -4.49
CA SER A 89 -0.22 -10.10 -3.82
C SER A 89 1.05 -9.88 -4.64
N THR A 90 0.95 -9.84 -5.97
CA THR A 90 2.10 -9.59 -6.85
C THR A 90 2.40 -8.09 -6.94
N LEU A 91 1.37 -7.26 -7.12
CA LEU A 91 1.52 -5.80 -7.17
C LEU A 91 1.99 -5.25 -5.84
N ASP A 92 1.54 -5.80 -4.71
CA ASP A 92 2.05 -5.44 -3.38
C ASP A 92 3.56 -5.63 -3.27
N ARG A 93 4.03 -6.80 -3.72
CA ARG A 93 5.46 -7.12 -3.70
C ARG A 93 6.24 -6.17 -4.60
N ILE A 94 5.72 -5.87 -5.79
CA ILE A 94 6.39 -4.93 -6.70
C ILE A 94 6.41 -3.51 -6.13
N SER A 95 5.30 -3.04 -5.54
CA SER A 95 5.22 -1.75 -4.84
C SER A 95 6.23 -1.66 -3.71
N GLU A 96 6.31 -2.71 -2.88
CA GLU A 96 7.24 -2.81 -1.77
C GLU A 96 8.70 -2.70 -2.29
N PHE A 97 9.06 -3.47 -3.32
CA PHE A 97 10.39 -3.37 -3.94
C PHE A 97 10.67 -2.00 -4.53
N LEU A 98 9.68 -1.38 -5.16
CA LEU A 98 9.83 -0.07 -5.78
C LEU A 98 10.15 1.00 -4.73
N ILE A 99 9.41 1.02 -3.61
CA ILE A 99 9.61 2.00 -2.55
C ILE A 99 10.96 1.79 -1.86
N PHE A 100 11.32 0.56 -1.52
CA PHE A 100 12.63 0.27 -0.92
C PHE A 100 13.78 0.62 -1.86
N SER A 101 13.66 0.30 -3.15
CA SER A 101 14.67 0.69 -4.16
C SER A 101 14.78 2.20 -4.30
N SER A 102 13.66 2.92 -4.25
CA SER A 102 13.63 4.39 -4.33
C SER A 102 14.36 5.03 -3.14
N ILE A 103 14.13 4.53 -1.93
CA ILE A 103 14.84 4.98 -0.72
C ILE A 103 16.34 4.67 -0.83
N LEU A 104 16.71 3.47 -1.28
CA LEU A 104 18.10 3.09 -1.50
C LEU A 104 18.79 4.03 -2.48
N ILE A 105 18.18 4.28 -3.64
CA ILE A 105 18.71 5.19 -4.68
C ILE A 105 18.87 6.61 -4.11
N TYR A 106 17.86 7.11 -3.39
CA TYR A 106 17.91 8.43 -2.76
C TYR A 106 19.14 8.58 -1.85
N TYR A 107 19.42 7.60 -0.99
CA TYR A 107 20.59 7.63 -0.11
C TYR A 107 21.90 7.41 -0.87
N LEU A 108 21.93 6.57 -1.91
CA LEU A 108 23.13 6.42 -2.74
C LEU A 108 23.52 7.73 -3.45
N ILE A 109 22.55 8.57 -3.81
CA ILE A 109 22.78 9.87 -4.44
C ILE A 109 23.21 10.93 -3.41
N ASN A 110 22.55 11.00 -2.25
CA ASN A 110 22.69 12.12 -1.31
C ASN A 110 23.63 11.85 -0.12
N ASP A 111 23.78 10.58 0.31
CA ASP A 111 24.63 10.20 1.44
C ASP A 111 25.07 8.73 1.36
N SER A 112 26.13 8.48 0.58
CA SER A 112 26.63 7.14 0.26
C SER A 112 27.18 6.34 1.45
N ASN A 113 27.37 6.97 2.61
CA ASN A 113 27.89 6.31 3.81
C ASN A 113 26.79 5.66 4.66
N ASN A 114 25.52 5.87 4.31
CA ASN A 114 24.40 5.40 5.09
C ASN A 114 23.99 3.97 4.72
N ILE A 115 24.22 3.01 5.63
CA ILE A 115 23.88 1.59 5.47
C ILE A 115 22.42 1.24 5.83
N ILE A 116 21.67 2.17 6.43
CA ILE A 116 20.29 1.95 6.89
C ILE A 116 19.35 1.47 5.77
N PRO A 117 19.39 2.02 4.53
CA PRO A 117 18.51 1.58 3.44
C PRO A 117 18.77 0.14 3.02
N ILE A 118 20.04 -0.30 3.06
CA ILE A 118 20.45 -1.66 2.72
C ILE A 118 19.87 -2.64 3.74
N ILE A 119 19.94 -2.31 5.04
CA ILE A 119 19.36 -3.11 6.12
C ILE A 119 17.84 -3.19 5.96
N LEU A 120 17.17 -2.07 5.68
CA LEU A 120 15.72 -2.03 5.44
C LEU A 120 15.31 -2.96 4.29
N CYS A 121 15.99 -2.87 3.15
CA CYS A 121 15.75 -3.78 2.02
C CYS A 121 15.84 -5.24 2.47
N ILE A 122 16.94 -5.64 3.14
CA ILE A 122 17.16 -7.03 3.59
C ILE A 122 16.08 -7.50 4.57
N THR A 123 15.68 -6.66 5.53
CA THR A 123 14.66 -7.03 6.53
C THR A 123 13.28 -7.24 5.94
N SER A 124 12.91 -6.46 4.93
CA SER A 124 11.62 -6.60 4.25
C SER A 124 11.55 -7.88 3.42
N PHE A 125 12.66 -8.31 2.82
CA PHE A 125 12.76 -9.63 2.18
C PHE A 125 12.61 -10.79 3.19
N GLY A 126 13.13 -10.64 4.42
CA GLY A 126 13.16 -11.71 5.42
C GLY A 126 11.81 -12.01 6.08
N ASN A 127 10.96 -11.00 6.28
CA ASN A 127 9.74 -11.14 7.09
C ASN A 127 8.59 -11.92 6.41
N LYS A 128 8.59 -12.07 5.08
CA LYS A 128 7.46 -12.66 4.33
C LYS A 128 7.71 -14.06 3.77
N PHE A 129 8.88 -14.67 4.03
CA PHE A 129 9.14 -16.09 3.73
C PHE A 129 8.65 -17.05 4.83
N SER A 130 8.09 -16.54 5.94
CA SER A 130 7.58 -17.35 7.06
C SER A 130 6.05 -17.42 7.18
N SER A 131 5.29 -16.95 6.19
CA SER A 131 3.81 -16.99 6.18
C SER A 131 3.26 -17.80 5.01
#